data_AF-A0A963QEK2-F1
#
_entry.id   AF-A0A963QEK2-F1
#
_cell.length_a   1.000
_cell.length_b   1.000
_cell.length_c   1.000
_cell.angle_alpha   90.00
_cell.angle_beta   90.00
_cell.angle_gamma   90.00
#
_symmetry.space_group_name_H-M   'P 1'
#
loop_
_entity.id
_entity.type
_entity.pdbx_description
1 polymer ?
#
loop_
_entity_poly.entity_id
_entity_poly.type
_entity_poly.pdbx_seq_one_letter_code
_entity_poly.pdbx_strand_id
1 'polypeptide(L)' 'MIEAPRDRQADNKARSRFMVISAVRISGVAFTVVALLILGDSLALPRPLGWVLLAVGLVDALIAPQLLARAWRSPRP' A
#
# COMPACT_ATOMS: atom_id res chain seq x y z
N MET A 1 19.31 19.36 27.25
CA MET A 1 18.18 19.18 26.31
C MET A 1 17.89 17.69 26.23
N ILE A 2 17.06 17.16 27.14
CA ILE A 2 16.68 15.74 27.21
C ILE A 2 15.36 15.62 26.45
N GLU A 3 15.37 14.93 25.31
CA GLU A 3 14.17 14.59 24.54
C GLU A 3 13.17 13.84 25.44
N ALA A 4 12.00 14.43 25.63
CA ALA A 4 10.99 13.95 26.56
C ALA A 4 10.23 12.80 25.89
N PRO A 5 10.03 11.63 26.53
CA PRO A 5 9.62 10.35 25.91
C PRO A 5 8.39 10.35 24.99
N ARG A 6 7.62 11.45 24.93
CA ARG A 6 6.54 11.71 23.97
C ARG A 6 7.04 12.04 22.56
N ASP A 7 8.19 12.68 22.39
CA ASP A 7 8.75 13.06 21.08
C ASP A 7 9.17 11.83 20.26
N ARG A 8 9.94 10.91 20.86
CA ARG A 8 10.32 9.63 20.25
C ARG A 8 9.11 8.75 19.94
N GLN A 9 8.09 8.77 20.80
CA GLN A 9 6.86 8.01 20.54
C GLN A 9 6.06 8.55 19.36
N ALA A 10 6.02 9.88 19.17
CA ALA A 10 5.36 10.50 18.02
C ALA A 10 6.11 10.21 16.72
N ASP A 11 7.44 10.30 16.74
CA ASP A 11 8.30 9.98 15.59
C ASP A 11 8.17 8.51 15.17
N ASN A 12 8.26 7.58 16.13
CA ASN A 12 8.09 6.15 15.87
C ASN A 12 6.72 5.82 15.25
N LYS A 13 5.64 6.48 15.69
CA LYS A 13 4.30 6.31 15.11
C LYS A 13 4.22 6.86 13.69
N ALA A 14 4.81 8.03 13.42
CA ALA A 14 4.83 8.62 12.07
C ALA A 14 5.61 7.73 11.09
N ARG A 15 6.78 7.22 11.52
CA ARG A 15 7.61 6.32 10.72
C ARG A 15 6.92 4.99 10.44
N SER A 16 6.27 4.39 11.44
CA SER A 16 5.50 3.16 11.28
C SER A 16 4.37 3.31 10.25
N ARG A 17 3.60 4.40 10.32
CA ARG A 17 2.54 4.71 9.35
C ARG A 17 3.09 4.83 7.93
N PHE A 18 4.15 5.61 7.76
CA PHE A 18 4.79 5.77 6.46
C PHE A 18 5.28 4.44 5.88
N MET A 19 5.90 3.59 6.72
CA MET A 19 6.38 2.28 6.31
C MET A 19 5.25 1.36 5.85
N VAL A 20 4.12 1.34 6.58
CA VAL A 20 2.94 0.54 6.19
C VAL A 20 2.33 1.05 4.88
N ILE A 21 2.12 2.36 4.72
CA ILE A 21 1.60 2.93 3.46
C ILE A 21 2.52 2.60 2.30
N SER A 22 3.84 2.70 2.50
CA SER A 22 4.83 2.40 1.47
C SER A 22 4.82 0.92 1.09
N ALA A 23 4.72 0.02 2.08
CA ALA A 23 4.61 -1.42 1.85
C ALA A 23 3.36 -1.78 1.03
N VAL A 24 2.19 -1.19 1.36
CA VAL A 24 0.94 -1.40 0.62
C VAL A 24 1.05 -0.92 -0.83
N ARG A 25 1.70 0.22 -1.07
CA ARG A 25 1.94 0.70 -2.43
C ARG A 25 2.80 -0.26 -3.23
N ILE A 26 3.90 -0.73 -2.63
CA ILE A 26 4.83 -1.66 -3.27
C ILE A 26 4.13 -2.99 -3.55
N SER A 27 3.32 -3.51 -2.63
CA SER A 27 2.56 -4.75 -2.86
C SER A 27 1.54 -4.60 -3.99
N GLY A 28 0.81 -3.48 -4.05
CA GLY A 28 -0.13 -3.22 -5.15
C GLY A 28 0.56 -3.13 -6.52
N VAL A 29 1.74 -2.48 -6.58
CA VAL A 29 2.56 -2.45 -7.80
C VAL A 29 3.06 -3.86 -8.16
N ALA A 30 3.51 -4.64 -7.18
CA ALA A 30 3.95 -6.01 -7.42
C ALA A 30 2.81 -6.88 -7.99
N PHE A 31 1.60 -6.78 -7.44
CA PHE A 31 0.42 -7.48 -7.97
C PHE A 31 0.06 -7.02 -9.37
N THR A 32 0.15 -5.71 -9.65
CA THR A 32 -0.06 -5.15 -10.99
C THR A 32 0.93 -5.74 -11.99
N VAL A 33 2.22 -5.84 -11.64
CA VAL A 33 3.24 -6.44 -12.50
C VAL A 33 2.95 -7.92 -12.76
N VAL A 34 2.63 -8.71 -11.72
CA VAL A 34 2.27 -10.12 -11.88
C VAL A 34 1.04 -10.27 -12.79
N ALA A 35 0.04 -9.40 -12.63
CA ALA A 35 -1.15 -9.40 -13.48
C ALA A 35 -0.81 -9.14 -14.95
N LEU A 36 0.07 -8.17 -15.23
CA LEU A 36 0.55 -7.91 -16.59
C LEU A 36 1.31 -9.09 -17.18
N LEU A 37 2.10 -9.81 -16.38
CA LEU A 37 2.79 -11.04 -16.81
C LEU A 37 1.81 -12.17 -17.16
N ILE A 38 0.70 -12.29 -16.42
CA ILE A 38 -0.38 -13.25 -16.74
C ILE A 38 -1.08 -12.84 -18.04
N LEU A 39 -1.44 -11.56 -18.17
CA LEU A 39 -2.16 -11.06 -19.35
C LEU A 39 -1.30 -11.06 -20.62
N GLY A 40 0.02 -10.92 -20.48
CA GLY A 40 1.00 -11.05 -21.56
C GLY A 40 1.42 -12.49 -21.86
N ASP A 41 0.69 -13.48 -21.34
CA ASP A 41 0.95 -14.92 -21.51
C ASP A 41 2.39 -15.35 -21.11
N SER A 42 3.10 -14.53 -20.29
CA SER A 42 4.42 -14.85 -19.74
C SER A 42 4.33 -15.84 -18.57
N LEU A 43 3.19 -15.83 -17.89
CA LEU A 43 2.80 -16.84 -16.91
C LEU A 43 1.63 -17.63 -17.47
N ALA A 44 1.75 -18.97 -17.50
CA ALA A 44 0.70 -19.88 -17.96
C ALA A 44 -0.45 -20.01 -16.94
N LEU A 45 -1.09 -18.89 -16.63
CA LEU A 45 -2.22 -18.78 -15.72
C LEU A 45 -3.48 -18.30 -16.47
N PRO A 46 -4.68 -18.53 -15.91
CA PRO A 46 -5.92 -18.11 -16.57
C PRO A 46 -6.00 -16.59 -16.72
N ARG A 47 -6.34 -16.10 -17.92
CA ARG A 47 -6.54 -14.67 -18.19
C ARG A 47 -7.51 -13.95 -17.25
N PRO A 48 -8.64 -14.56 -16.81
CA PRO A 48 -9.52 -13.93 -15.83
C PRO A 48 -8.82 -13.60 -14.51
N LEU A 49 -7.87 -14.44 -14.08
CA LEU A 49 -7.08 -14.21 -12.88
C LEU A 49 -6.18 -12.98 -13.04
N GLY A 50 -5.57 -12.81 -14.22
CA GLY A 50 -4.80 -11.62 -14.55
C GLY A 50 -5.61 -10.33 -14.43
N TRP A 51 -6.85 -10.31 -14.97
CA TRP A 51 -7.72 -9.13 -14.85
C TRP A 51 -8.13 -8.82 -13.41
N VAL A 52 -8.50 -9.84 -12.63
CA VAL A 52 -8.83 -9.65 -11.21
C VAL A 52 -7.63 -9.13 -10.44
N LEU A 53 -6.45 -9.73 -10.65
CA LEU A 53 -5.23 -9.33 -9.97
C LEU A 53 -4.78 -7.91 -10.37
N LEU A 54 -5.01 -7.53 -11.64
CA LEU A 54 -4.74 -6.16 -12.11
C LEU A 54 -5.62 -5.14 -11.38
N ALA A 55 -6.93 -5.42 -11.29
CA ALA A 55 -7.87 -4.56 -10.60
C ALA A 55 -7.51 -4.42 -9.11
N VAL A 56 -7.21 -5.54 -8.44
CA VAL A 56 -6.80 -5.55 -7.03
C VAL A 56 -5.48 -4.80 -6.83
N GLY A 57 -4.47 -5.08 -7.67
CA GLY A 57 -3.16 -4.43 -7.59
C GLY A 57 -3.24 -2.91 -7.76
N LEU A 58 -4.07 -2.43 -8.70
CA LEU A 58 -4.30 -0.99 -8.90
C LEU A 58 -5.02 -0.35 -7.71
N VAL A 59 -6.05 -1.02 -7.18
CA VAL A 59 -6.79 -0.55 -6.00
C VAL A 59 -5.87 -0.48 -4.78
N ASP A 60 -5.03 -1.50 -4.56
CA ASP A 60 -4.07 -1.51 -3.44
C ASP A 60 -2.95 -0.51 -3.63
N ALA A 61 -2.47 -0.29 -4.86
CA ALA A 61 -1.38 0.67 -5.12
C ALA A 61 -1.84 2.14 -4.99
N LEU A 62 -3.11 2.42 -5.31
CA LEU A 62 -3.61 3.79 -5.46
C LEU A 62 -4.63 4.18 -4.39
N ILE A 63 -5.59 3.31 -4.09
CA ILE A 63 -6.73 3.62 -3.22
C ILE A 63 -6.45 3.24 -1.77
N ALA A 64 -6.00 2.01 -1.50
CA ALA A 64 -5.69 1.55 -0.14
C ALA A 64 -4.75 2.50 0.65
N PRO A 65 -3.62 3.00 0.10
CA PRO A 65 -2.75 3.94 0.83
C PRO A 65 -3.43 5.27 1.12
N GLN A 66 -4.32 5.76 0.24
CA GLN A 66 -5.09 6.97 0.48
C GLN A 66 -6.10 6.78 1.60
N LEU A 67 -6.78 5.62 1.63
CA LEU A 67 -7.70 5.29 2.71
C LEU A 67 -6.98 5.14 4.04
N LEU A 68 -5.82 4.47 4.08
CA LEU A 68 -4.98 4.38 5.28
C LEU A 68 -4.51 5.76 5.75
N ALA A 69 -4.03 6.60 4.84
CA ALA A 69 -3.61 7.96 5.16
C ALA A 69 -4.77 8.81 5.70
N ARG A 70 -5.99 8.66 5.14
CA ARG A 70 -7.20 9.34 5.62
C ARG A 70 -7.64 8.80 6.98
N ALA A 71 -7.61 7.49 7.20
CA ALA A 71 -7.99 6.86 8.45
C ALA A 71 -7.07 7.26 9.61
N TRP A 72 -5.78 7.51 9.32
CA TRP A 72 -4.82 7.99 10.32
C TRP A 72 -4.77 9.51 10.46
N ARG A 73 -5.45 10.23 9.59
CA ARG A 73 -5.75 11.65 9.80
C ARG A 73 -6.94 11.72 10.76
N SER A 74 -6.65 11.71 12.07
CA SER A 74 -7.68 11.86 13.10
C SER A 74 -8.53 13.14 12.89
N PRO A 75 -9.78 13.16 13.42
CA PRO A 75 -10.87 14.02 12.95
C PRO A 75 -10.51 15.50 13.01
N ARG A 76 -10.90 16.25 11.98
CA ARG A 76 -11.05 17.70 12.11
C ARG A 76 -12.29 17.97 12.97
N PRO A 77 -12.24 18.96 13.89
CA PRO A 77 -13.38 19.32 14.74
C PRO A 77 -14.60 19.74 13.91
#